data_AF-A0A7V6G083-F1
#
_entry.id   AF-A0A7V6G083-F1
#
_cell.length_a   1.000
_cell.length_b   1.000
_cell.length_c   1.000
_cell.angle_alpha   90.00
_cell.angle_beta   90.00
_cell.angle_gamma   90.00
#
_symmetry.space_group_name_H-M   'P 1'
#
loop_
_entity.id
_entity.type
_entity.pdbx_description
1 polymer ?
#
loop_
_entity_poly.entity_id
_entity_poly.type
_entity_poly.pdbx_seq_one_letter_code
_entity_poly.pdbx_strand_id
1 'polypeptide(L)'
;MKRILLTSLIILSIVLLVACNTSGDNSNQQPPVDVEENQKDKQVEDNKDEKNDINDTFVYNPEEVKELDLEIELLSGKELEYDFDRDHDDKEMKELLSVIEINLDKPIDKMIEEILNHLEIKGEDLEEIDFEIKMYSGEKIGFKYHVGKGNKTGTIDDFDMDIKFASGAEWEYEYELEDEEFKIEYSDSTNLHGKEAQTEIERILSEVIIGLDHSISEMKKDFLSTIDVNEDDIREWDFEVEYVTGEKIQVEHDIIKK
;
A
#
# COMPACT_ATOMS: atom_id res chain seq x y z
N MET A 1 17.39 -39.89 -11.52
CA MET A 1 18.58 -39.58 -12.35
C MET A 1 19.04 -38.18 -11.95
N LYS A 2 20.26 -38.06 -11.39
CA LYS A 2 20.82 -36.79 -10.88
C LYS A 2 21.32 -35.94 -12.04
N ARG A 3 20.92 -34.66 -12.10
CA ARG A 3 21.60 -33.66 -12.94
C ARG A 3 22.23 -32.62 -12.02
N ILE A 4 23.55 -32.58 -12.10
CA ILE A 4 24.46 -31.63 -11.47
C ILE A 4 24.56 -30.46 -12.44
N LEU A 5 24.24 -29.25 -12.01
CA LEU A 5 24.46 -28.04 -12.81
C LEU A 5 25.68 -27.30 -12.23
N LEU A 6 26.70 -27.22 -13.09
CA LEU A 6 27.99 -26.60 -12.83
C LEU A 6 27.86 -25.08 -12.80
N THR A 7 28.45 -24.51 -11.75
CA THR A 7 28.93 -23.13 -11.66
C THR A 7 29.79 -22.72 -12.86
N SER A 8 29.54 -21.54 -13.43
CA SER A 8 30.56 -20.78 -14.17
C SER A 8 30.58 -19.32 -13.73
N LEU A 9 31.65 -19.06 -12.98
CA LEU A 9 32.17 -17.78 -12.54
C LEU A 9 32.96 -17.17 -13.71
N ILE A 10 32.62 -15.95 -14.17
CA ILE A 10 33.54 -15.11 -14.94
C ILE A 10 33.57 -13.71 -14.33
N ILE A 11 34.72 -13.43 -13.73
CA ILE A 11 35.23 -12.14 -13.28
C ILE A 11 35.70 -11.36 -14.53
N LEU A 12 35.57 -10.02 -14.55
CA LEU A 12 36.69 -9.07 -14.71
C LEU A 12 36.27 -7.70 -15.32
N SER A 13 36.31 -6.69 -14.45
CA SER A 13 36.82 -5.31 -14.57
C SER A 13 36.82 -4.57 -15.92
N ILE A 14 36.49 -3.27 -15.89
CA ILE A 14 37.43 -2.15 -16.14
C ILE A 14 36.79 -0.80 -15.75
N VAL A 15 37.52 -0.06 -14.92
CA VAL A 15 37.36 1.36 -14.57
C VAL A 15 37.99 2.22 -15.67
N LEU A 16 37.34 3.32 -16.08
CA LEU A 16 38.06 4.51 -16.57
C LEU A 16 37.34 5.82 -16.18
N LEU A 17 38.19 6.76 -15.75
CA LEU A 17 37.94 8.08 -15.19
C LEU A 17 37.74 9.18 -16.26
N VAL A 18 36.91 10.18 -15.91
CA VAL A 18 37.12 11.66 -15.96
C VAL A 18 37.64 12.32 -17.26
N ALA A 19 36.90 13.34 -17.72
CA ALA A 19 37.46 14.65 -18.10
C ALA A 19 36.40 15.77 -18.11
N CYS A 20 36.72 16.87 -17.40
CA CYS A 20 36.08 18.18 -17.47
C CYS A 20 36.45 18.94 -18.76
N ASN A 21 35.59 19.85 -19.22
CA ASN A 21 35.95 21.16 -19.83
C ASN A 21 34.66 21.97 -20.10
N THR A 22 34.37 23.11 -19.45
CA THR A 22 34.96 24.48 -19.44
C THR A 22 34.20 25.49 -20.32
N SER A 23 33.71 26.53 -19.62
CA SER A 23 33.81 27.97 -19.91
C SER A 23 33.03 28.67 -21.04
N GLY A 24 32.46 29.81 -20.63
CA GLY A 24 32.19 31.03 -21.42
C GLY A 24 30.72 31.16 -21.84
N ASP A 25 30.00 32.27 -21.67
CA ASP A 25 30.43 33.66 -21.69
C ASP A 25 29.38 34.60 -21.08
N ASN A 26 29.85 35.77 -20.65
CA ASN A 26 29.13 36.90 -20.05
C ASN A 26 28.14 37.57 -21.02
N SER A 27 27.08 38.19 -20.49
CA SER A 27 27.02 39.67 -20.41
C SER A 27 25.72 40.20 -19.81
N ASN A 28 25.91 41.21 -18.95
CA ASN A 28 24.96 42.15 -18.38
C ASN A 28 23.94 42.70 -19.39
N GLN A 29 22.71 42.97 -18.91
CA GLN A 29 22.19 44.34 -18.78
C GLN A 29 20.77 44.36 -18.17
N GLN A 30 20.61 45.15 -17.11
CA GLN A 30 19.36 45.73 -16.62
C GLN A 30 19.72 47.08 -15.99
N PRO A 31 18.78 47.96 -15.58
CA PRO A 31 17.45 48.34 -16.10
C PRO A 31 17.54 49.85 -16.53
N PRO A 32 16.52 50.75 -16.48
CA PRO A 32 15.11 50.65 -16.03
C PRO A 32 14.09 51.33 -16.95
N VAL A 33 12.79 51.06 -16.75
CA VAL A 33 11.78 52.14 -16.63
C VAL A 33 10.59 51.62 -15.79
N ASP A 34 10.22 52.44 -14.80
CA ASP A 34 8.95 52.45 -14.07
C ASP A 34 7.71 52.48 -15.00
N VAL A 35 6.53 52.15 -14.47
CA VAL A 35 5.31 53.02 -14.47
C VAL A 35 4.08 52.24 -13.96
N GLU A 36 3.49 52.84 -12.91
CA GLU A 36 2.07 52.92 -12.48
C GLU A 36 1.29 51.71 -11.93
N GLU A 37 1.07 51.81 -10.61
CA GLU A 37 -0.25 51.85 -9.94
C GLU A 37 -1.50 51.55 -10.78
N ASN A 38 -2.27 50.55 -10.36
CA ASN A 38 -3.67 50.78 -10.04
C ASN A 38 -4.22 49.72 -9.07
N GLN A 39 -4.51 50.18 -7.85
CA GLN A 39 -5.41 49.53 -6.92
C GLN A 39 -6.84 49.61 -7.47
N LYS A 40 -7.58 48.50 -7.43
CA LYS A 40 -9.02 48.59 -7.20
C LYS A 40 -9.58 47.36 -6.52
N ASP A 41 -9.96 47.59 -5.27
CA ASP A 41 -10.85 46.78 -4.45
C ASP A 41 -12.04 46.23 -5.24
N LYS A 42 -12.30 44.93 -5.04
CA LYS A 42 -13.65 44.38 -4.97
C LYS A 42 -13.65 43.21 -4.00
N GLN A 43 -13.99 43.53 -2.75
CA GLN A 43 -14.66 42.61 -1.84
C GLN A 43 -15.96 42.16 -2.48
N VAL A 44 -16.13 40.85 -2.68
CA VAL A 44 -17.43 40.22 -2.90
C VAL A 44 -17.45 38.87 -2.18
N GLU A 45 -18.32 38.84 -1.17
CA GLU A 45 -19.10 37.72 -0.65
C GLU A 45 -18.38 36.49 -0.06
N ASP A 46 -18.24 36.62 1.26
CA ASP A 46 -18.25 35.59 2.30
C ASP A 46 -19.43 34.61 2.10
N ASN A 47 -19.29 33.65 1.18
CA ASN A 47 -20.05 32.40 1.21
C ASN A 47 -19.33 31.44 2.14
N LYS A 48 -19.70 31.51 3.43
CA LYS A 48 -19.53 30.39 4.36
C LYS A 48 -20.50 29.29 3.95
N ASP A 49 -20.13 28.55 2.91
CA ASP A 49 -20.49 27.15 2.88
C ASP A 49 -19.69 26.50 4.01
N GLU A 50 -20.36 26.27 5.14
CA GLU A 50 -19.98 25.21 6.07
C GLU A 50 -19.99 23.91 5.27
N LYS A 51 -18.89 23.65 4.56
CA LYS A 51 -18.44 22.28 4.38
C LYS A 51 -18.20 21.78 5.80
N ASN A 52 -19.17 21.02 6.31
CA ASN A 52 -18.83 19.99 7.25
C ASN A 52 -17.86 19.08 6.50
N ASP A 53 -16.57 19.42 6.59
CA ASP A 53 -15.48 18.49 6.36
C ASP A 53 -15.66 17.41 7.42
N ILE A 54 -16.53 16.46 7.12
CA ILE A 54 -16.48 15.14 7.71
C ILE A 54 -15.18 14.59 7.13
N ASN A 55 -14.06 14.92 7.78
CA ASN A 55 -12.87 14.11 7.68
C ASN A 55 -13.31 12.74 8.15
N ASP A 56 -13.71 11.91 7.19
CA ASP A 56 -14.13 10.53 7.35
C ASP A 56 -12.86 9.70 7.57
N THR A 57 -12.10 10.13 8.58
CA THR A 57 -10.90 9.45 9.03
C THR A 57 -11.39 8.27 9.83
N PHE A 58 -11.01 7.06 9.40
CA PHE A 58 -11.25 5.84 10.16
C PHE A 58 -10.87 6.05 11.63
N VAL A 59 -11.82 5.80 12.53
CA VAL A 59 -11.55 5.81 13.97
C VAL A 59 -11.80 4.41 14.49
N TYR A 60 -10.71 3.70 14.79
CA TYR A 60 -10.82 2.39 15.41
C TYR A 60 -11.59 2.47 16.72
N ASN A 61 -12.66 1.67 16.82
CA ASN A 61 -13.40 1.46 18.04
C ASN A 61 -13.70 -0.03 18.18
N PRO A 62 -13.12 -0.75 19.16
CA PRO A 62 -13.35 -2.18 19.33
C PRO A 62 -14.81 -2.52 19.63
N GLU A 63 -15.62 -1.58 20.12
CA GLU A 63 -17.07 -1.75 20.33
C GLU A 63 -17.88 -1.62 19.03
N GLU A 64 -17.28 -1.16 17.93
CA GLU A 64 -17.92 -1.08 16.61
C GLU A 64 -17.54 -2.23 15.67
N VAL A 65 -16.57 -3.08 16.05
CA VAL A 65 -16.23 -4.29 15.28
C VAL A 65 -17.41 -5.25 15.27
N LYS A 66 -17.83 -5.70 14.10
CA LYS A 66 -18.95 -6.63 13.91
C LYS A 66 -18.46 -8.06 13.65
N GLU A 67 -17.50 -8.19 12.75
CA GLU A 67 -16.88 -9.47 12.34
C GLU A 67 -15.36 -9.32 12.49
N LEU A 68 -14.68 -10.40 12.93
CA LEU A 68 -13.22 -10.52 12.96
C LEU A 68 -12.85 -11.92 12.47
N ASP A 69 -11.97 -11.96 11.48
CA ASP A 69 -11.41 -13.18 10.92
C ASP A 69 -9.89 -13.17 11.14
N LEU A 70 -9.35 -14.28 11.66
CA LEU A 70 -7.91 -14.48 11.86
C LEU A 70 -7.55 -15.91 11.51
N GLU A 71 -6.69 -16.07 10.51
CA GLU A 71 -6.06 -17.33 10.14
C GLU A 71 -4.55 -17.25 10.34
N ILE A 72 -3.95 -18.29 10.91
CA ILE A 72 -2.50 -18.40 11.10
C ILE A 72 -2.04 -19.79 10.68
N GLU A 73 -1.12 -19.86 9.73
CA GLU A 73 -0.37 -21.07 9.40
C GLU A 73 1.02 -21.01 10.04
N LEU A 74 1.43 -22.09 10.68
CA LEU A 74 2.77 -22.25 11.23
C LEU A 74 3.61 -23.15 10.32
N LEU A 75 4.93 -22.94 10.30
CA LEU A 75 5.92 -23.77 9.58
C LEU A 75 5.87 -25.27 9.90
N SER A 76 5.20 -25.63 11.00
CA SER A 76 4.91 -27.02 11.36
C SER A 76 3.78 -27.66 10.53
N GLY A 77 3.08 -26.89 9.70
CA GLY A 77 1.82 -27.23 9.02
C GLY A 77 0.60 -27.23 9.96
N LYS A 78 0.67 -26.47 11.07
CA LYS A 78 -0.46 -26.31 11.99
C LYS A 78 -1.18 -25.01 11.65
N GLU A 79 -2.49 -25.11 11.44
CA GLU A 79 -3.38 -23.98 11.20
C GLU A 79 -4.16 -23.63 12.47
N LEU A 80 -4.41 -22.34 12.66
CA LEU A 80 -5.28 -21.76 13.67
C LEU A 80 -6.26 -20.82 12.98
N GLU A 81 -7.54 -20.95 13.29
CA GLU A 81 -8.62 -20.18 12.67
C GLU A 81 -9.53 -19.62 13.78
N TYR A 82 -9.82 -18.34 13.70
CA TYR A 82 -10.74 -17.62 14.57
C TYR A 82 -11.67 -16.78 13.69
N ASP A 83 -12.92 -17.22 13.58
CA ASP A 83 -14.02 -16.51 12.92
C ASP A 83 -15.01 -16.09 14.02
N PHE A 84 -15.07 -14.79 14.31
CA PHE A 84 -15.92 -14.22 15.34
C PHE A 84 -16.98 -13.30 14.73
N ASP A 85 -18.25 -13.59 15.04
CA ASP A 85 -19.36 -12.68 14.84
C ASP A 85 -19.80 -12.10 16.18
N ARG A 86 -19.84 -10.77 16.33
CA ARG A 86 -20.26 -10.12 17.57
C ARG A 86 -21.63 -10.58 18.08
N ASP A 87 -22.55 -10.96 17.20
CA ASP A 87 -23.87 -11.44 17.60
C ASP A 87 -23.82 -12.80 18.32
N HIS A 88 -22.74 -13.57 18.15
CA HIS A 88 -22.55 -14.91 18.68
C HIS A 88 -21.40 -15.01 19.70
N ASP A 89 -20.30 -14.30 19.46
CA ASP A 89 -19.00 -14.45 20.12
C ASP A 89 -18.51 -13.16 20.79
N ASP A 90 -19.43 -12.26 21.20
CA ASP A 90 -19.10 -10.94 21.78
C ASP A 90 -18.07 -11.00 22.89
N LYS A 91 -18.10 -12.05 23.74
CA LYS A 91 -17.18 -12.17 24.88
C LYS A 91 -15.76 -12.50 24.42
N GLU A 92 -15.61 -13.52 23.59
CA GLU A 92 -14.35 -13.99 23.02
C GLU A 92 -13.71 -12.88 22.16
N MET A 93 -14.52 -12.25 21.30
CA MET A 93 -14.07 -11.14 20.47
C MET A 93 -13.62 -9.94 21.30
N LYS A 94 -14.35 -9.58 22.38
CA LYS A 94 -13.92 -8.50 23.30
C LYS A 94 -12.65 -8.85 24.05
N GLU A 95 -12.47 -10.10 24.45
CA GLU A 95 -11.23 -10.55 25.09
C GLU A 95 -10.03 -10.35 24.14
N LEU A 96 -10.18 -10.75 22.87
CA LEU A 96 -9.14 -10.57 21.85
C LEU A 96 -8.85 -9.09 21.54
N LEU A 97 -9.89 -8.30 21.23
CA LEU A 97 -9.80 -6.88 20.91
C LEU A 97 -9.39 -5.99 22.10
N SER A 98 -9.38 -6.53 23.32
CA SER A 98 -8.84 -5.81 24.49
C SER A 98 -7.31 -5.79 24.53
N VAL A 99 -6.66 -6.66 23.75
CA VAL A 99 -5.20 -6.84 23.71
C VAL A 99 -4.61 -6.38 22.39
N ILE A 100 -5.32 -6.62 21.28
CA ILE A 100 -4.88 -6.27 19.94
C ILE A 100 -5.59 -5.00 19.50
N GLU A 101 -4.82 -3.98 19.16
CA GLU A 101 -5.36 -2.74 18.61
C GLU A 101 -5.03 -2.67 17.13
N ILE A 102 -6.06 -2.79 16.31
CA ILE A 102 -5.98 -2.75 14.86
C ILE A 102 -6.37 -1.37 14.38
N ASN A 103 -5.47 -0.64 13.75
CA ASN A 103 -5.81 0.62 13.13
C ASN A 103 -4.94 0.90 11.92
N LEU A 104 -5.45 1.75 11.02
CA LEU A 104 -4.78 2.07 9.75
C LEU A 104 -3.44 2.78 9.93
N ASP A 105 -3.16 3.37 11.10
CA ASP A 105 -1.95 4.14 11.39
C ASP A 105 -0.87 3.31 12.11
N LYS A 106 -1.19 2.08 12.52
CA LYS A 106 -0.24 1.19 13.20
C LYS A 106 0.51 0.37 12.14
N PRO A 107 1.84 0.26 12.24
CA PRO A 107 2.61 -0.65 11.39
C PRO A 107 2.11 -2.09 11.45
N ILE A 108 2.07 -2.77 10.32
CA ILE A 108 1.56 -4.14 10.22
C ILE A 108 2.39 -5.10 11.08
N ASP A 109 3.72 -4.94 11.13
CA ASP A 109 4.61 -5.77 11.94
C ASP A 109 4.28 -5.71 13.44
N LYS A 110 3.82 -4.55 13.93
CA LYS A 110 3.36 -4.35 15.31
C LYS A 110 2.02 -5.04 15.56
N MET A 111 1.09 -4.99 14.60
CA MET A 111 -0.19 -5.71 14.69
C MET A 111 0.03 -7.22 14.72
N ILE A 112 0.88 -7.75 13.83
CA ILE A 112 1.29 -9.16 13.83
C ILE A 112 1.93 -9.53 15.17
N GLU A 113 2.88 -8.72 15.66
CA GLU A 113 3.56 -8.97 16.94
C GLU A 113 2.57 -9.03 18.12
N GLU A 114 1.56 -8.16 18.17
CA GLU A 114 0.50 -8.18 19.19
C GLU A 114 -0.31 -9.48 19.14
N ILE A 115 -0.74 -9.90 17.94
CA ILE A 115 -1.50 -11.15 17.72
C ILE A 115 -0.68 -12.36 18.16
N LEU A 116 0.55 -12.50 17.66
CA LEU A 116 1.41 -13.64 17.96
C LEU A 116 1.75 -13.71 19.45
N ASN A 117 2.04 -12.57 20.09
CA ASN A 117 2.32 -12.52 21.52
C ASN A 117 1.10 -12.93 22.36
N HIS A 118 -0.10 -12.51 21.97
CA HIS A 118 -1.34 -12.91 22.64
C HIS A 118 -1.58 -14.42 22.56
N LEU A 119 -1.29 -15.01 21.40
CA LEU A 119 -1.47 -16.44 21.13
C LEU A 119 -0.28 -17.31 21.59
N GLU A 120 0.75 -16.70 22.20
CA GLU A 120 1.99 -17.35 22.60
C GLU A 120 2.71 -18.06 21.43
N ILE A 121 2.57 -17.54 20.22
CA ILE A 121 3.23 -18.00 19.00
C ILE A 121 4.54 -17.22 18.84
N LYS A 122 5.63 -17.91 18.51
CA LYS A 122 6.86 -17.21 18.17
C LYS A 122 6.83 -16.81 16.70
N GLY A 123 7.28 -15.60 16.39
CA GLY A 123 7.40 -15.15 15.00
C GLY A 123 8.29 -16.04 14.12
N GLU A 124 9.27 -16.74 14.69
CA GLU A 124 10.12 -17.70 13.95
C GLU A 124 9.37 -18.97 13.49
N ASP A 125 8.19 -19.24 14.07
CA ASP A 125 7.35 -20.38 13.75
C ASP A 125 6.22 -20.02 12.76
N LEU A 126 6.04 -18.74 12.43
CA LEU A 126 5.02 -18.24 11.51
C LEU A 126 5.35 -18.62 10.06
N GLU A 127 4.36 -19.12 9.32
CA GLU A 127 4.39 -19.27 7.87
C GLU A 127 3.50 -18.22 7.21
N GLU A 128 2.27 -18.07 7.68
CA GLU A 128 1.30 -17.11 7.15
C GLU A 128 0.38 -16.59 8.25
N ILE A 129 -0.05 -15.33 8.12
CA ILE A 129 -1.11 -14.74 8.91
C ILE A 129 -2.05 -13.96 7.99
N ASP A 130 -3.35 -14.17 8.17
CA ASP A 130 -4.43 -13.46 7.49
C ASP A 130 -5.35 -12.87 8.57
N PHE A 131 -5.62 -11.58 8.50
CA PHE A 131 -6.41 -10.88 9.51
C PHE A 131 -7.34 -9.88 8.85
N GLU A 132 -8.64 -9.98 9.14
CA GLU A 132 -9.66 -9.03 8.70
C GLU A 132 -10.52 -8.59 9.89
N ILE A 133 -10.89 -7.32 9.92
CA ILE A 133 -12.02 -6.82 10.72
C ILE A 133 -13.02 -6.09 9.84
N LYS A 134 -14.28 -6.19 10.25
CA LYS A 134 -15.37 -5.43 9.64
C LYS A 134 -16.22 -4.76 10.69
N MET A 135 -16.48 -3.48 10.49
CA MET A 135 -17.23 -2.63 11.41
C MET A 135 -18.74 -2.69 11.16
N TYR A 136 -19.54 -2.30 12.16
CA TYR A 136 -20.99 -2.08 11.97
C TYR A 136 -21.33 -1.00 10.94
N SER A 137 -20.40 -0.07 10.67
CA SER A 137 -20.51 0.88 9.57
C SER A 137 -20.55 0.18 8.20
N GLY A 138 -19.92 -0.99 8.11
CA GLY A 138 -19.65 -1.72 6.88
C GLY A 138 -18.19 -1.63 6.43
N GLU A 139 -17.40 -0.75 7.04
CA GLU A 139 -15.98 -0.59 6.72
C GLU A 139 -15.17 -1.84 7.07
N LYS A 140 -14.27 -2.26 6.18
CA LYS A 140 -13.40 -3.43 6.31
C LYS A 140 -11.94 -3.01 6.25
N ILE A 141 -11.13 -3.65 7.08
CA ILE A 141 -9.67 -3.48 7.09
C ILE A 141 -9.07 -4.86 7.26
N GLY A 142 -8.14 -5.20 6.38
CA GLY A 142 -7.43 -6.48 6.46
C GLY A 142 -5.98 -6.37 6.05
N PHE A 143 -5.19 -7.34 6.48
CA PHE A 143 -3.88 -7.61 5.94
C PHE A 143 -3.61 -9.11 5.93
N LYS A 144 -2.81 -9.54 4.98
CA LYS A 144 -2.29 -10.90 4.89
C LYS A 144 -0.78 -10.85 4.67
N TYR A 145 -0.06 -11.74 5.34
CA TYR A 145 1.39 -11.82 5.27
C TYR A 145 1.85 -13.28 5.17
N HIS A 146 2.56 -13.60 4.10
CA HIS A 146 3.26 -14.87 3.93
C HIS A 146 4.77 -14.68 4.07
N VAL A 147 5.40 -15.45 4.96
CA VAL A 147 6.84 -15.35 5.24
C VAL A 147 7.66 -15.92 4.09
N GLY A 148 8.46 -15.08 3.44
CA GLY A 148 9.36 -15.52 2.37
C GLY A 148 10.49 -16.45 2.84
N LYS A 149 11.00 -17.29 1.94
CA LYS A 149 12.01 -18.33 2.24
C LYS A 149 13.46 -17.85 2.09
N GLY A 150 13.72 -16.53 2.15
CA GLY A 150 15.02 -15.92 1.81
C GLY A 150 15.46 -14.75 2.70
N ASN A 151 16.77 -14.43 2.69
CA ASN A 151 17.38 -13.40 3.55
C ASN A 151 17.70 -12.07 2.80
N LYS A 152 16.88 -11.65 1.83
CA LYS A 152 17.16 -10.45 1.02
C LYS A 152 15.89 -9.68 0.69
N THR A 153 16.06 -8.35 0.59
CA THR A 153 15.11 -7.45 -0.09
C THR A 153 14.79 -8.01 -1.47
N GLY A 154 13.52 -8.33 -1.70
CA GLY A 154 13.07 -9.00 -2.90
C GLY A 154 13.00 -8.05 -4.10
N THR A 155 13.32 -8.59 -5.28
CA THR A 155 12.71 -8.09 -6.52
C THR A 155 11.21 -8.43 -6.43
N ILE A 156 10.34 -7.50 -6.78
CA ILE A 156 8.90 -7.76 -6.92
C ILE A 156 8.72 -8.71 -8.11
N ASP A 157 8.09 -9.84 -7.85
CA ASP A 157 7.69 -10.81 -8.87
C ASP A 157 6.34 -10.38 -9.41
N ASP A 158 5.35 -10.25 -8.51
CA ASP A 158 3.98 -9.91 -8.83
C ASP A 158 3.47 -8.73 -7.99
N PHE A 159 2.63 -7.89 -8.58
CA PHE A 159 1.95 -6.79 -7.92
C PHE A 159 0.57 -6.58 -8.54
N ASP A 160 -0.43 -6.61 -7.69
CA ASP A 160 -1.83 -6.38 -8.05
C ASP A 160 -2.41 -5.27 -7.18
N MET A 161 -3.26 -4.44 -7.77
CA MET A 161 -3.83 -3.30 -7.08
C MET A 161 -5.16 -2.90 -7.69
N ASP A 162 -6.17 -2.84 -6.83
CA ASP A 162 -7.54 -2.48 -7.17
C ASP A 162 -7.96 -1.22 -6.42
N ILE A 163 -8.46 -0.25 -7.17
CA ILE A 163 -9.04 0.98 -6.61
C ILE A 163 -10.48 1.11 -7.10
N LYS A 164 -11.43 1.14 -6.16
CA LYS A 164 -12.81 1.54 -6.47
C LYS A 164 -13.08 2.93 -5.93
N PHE A 165 -13.58 3.80 -6.78
CA PHE A 165 -13.89 5.18 -6.43
C PHE A 165 -15.34 5.31 -5.97
N ALA A 166 -15.63 6.33 -5.16
CA ALA A 166 -16.99 6.70 -4.75
C ALA A 166 -17.90 7.04 -5.95
N SER A 167 -17.31 7.43 -7.09
CA SER A 167 -18.02 7.63 -8.36
C SER A 167 -18.50 6.33 -9.02
N GLY A 168 -17.98 5.17 -8.58
CA GLY A 168 -18.17 3.86 -9.21
C GLY A 168 -17.18 3.57 -10.33
N ALA A 169 -16.20 4.45 -10.58
CA ALA A 169 -15.04 4.09 -11.41
C ALA A 169 -14.18 3.04 -10.69
N GLU A 170 -13.49 2.21 -11.47
CA GLU A 170 -12.60 1.16 -10.99
C GLU A 170 -11.31 1.23 -11.81
N TRP A 171 -10.17 1.22 -11.12
CA TRP A 171 -8.83 1.16 -11.72
C TRP A 171 -8.13 -0.10 -11.21
N GLU A 172 -7.48 -0.80 -12.12
CA GLU A 172 -6.78 -2.07 -11.85
C GLU A 172 -5.34 -1.95 -12.36
N TYR A 173 -4.38 -2.40 -11.58
CA TYR A 173 -2.97 -2.49 -11.96
C TYR A 173 -2.51 -3.92 -11.74
N GLU A 174 -1.98 -4.55 -12.80
CA GLU A 174 -1.47 -5.91 -12.78
C GLU A 174 -0.03 -5.89 -13.30
N TYR A 175 0.87 -6.51 -12.55
CA TYR A 175 2.28 -6.70 -12.89
C TYR A 175 2.68 -8.12 -12.54
N GLU A 176 3.04 -8.91 -13.55
CA GLU A 176 3.54 -10.29 -13.39
C GLU A 176 4.87 -10.44 -14.15
N LEU A 177 5.97 -10.57 -13.40
CA LEU A 177 7.31 -10.58 -13.99
C LEU A 177 7.62 -11.90 -14.69
N GLU A 178 7.18 -13.04 -14.16
CA GLU A 178 7.48 -14.36 -14.71
C GLU A 178 6.79 -14.58 -16.07
N ASP A 179 5.52 -14.22 -16.18
CA ASP A 179 4.70 -14.39 -17.39
C ASP A 179 4.77 -13.20 -18.36
N GLU A 180 5.49 -12.13 -17.99
CA GLU A 180 5.61 -10.86 -18.73
C GLU A 180 4.22 -10.21 -19.01
N GLU A 181 3.27 -10.39 -18.09
CA GLU A 181 1.94 -9.80 -18.16
C GLU A 181 1.89 -8.49 -17.38
N PHE A 182 1.56 -7.39 -18.07
CA PHE A 182 1.53 -6.05 -17.48
C PHE A 182 0.33 -5.29 -18.02
N LYS A 183 -0.49 -4.75 -17.13
CA LYS A 183 -1.76 -4.10 -17.50
C LYS A 183 -2.12 -3.02 -16.49
N ILE A 184 -2.65 -1.91 -17.00
CA ILE A 184 -3.32 -0.90 -16.20
C ILE A 184 -4.65 -0.61 -16.88
N GLU A 185 -5.75 -0.85 -16.18
CA GLU A 185 -7.09 -0.55 -16.68
C GLU A 185 -7.69 0.65 -15.99
N TYR A 186 -8.21 1.57 -16.80
CA TYR A 186 -8.90 2.76 -16.33
C TYR A 186 -10.34 2.74 -16.80
N SER A 187 -11.22 3.32 -16.00
CA SER A 187 -12.65 3.44 -16.34
C SER A 187 -12.94 4.21 -17.65
N ASP A 188 -12.03 5.06 -18.12
CA ASP A 188 -12.18 5.87 -19.34
C ASP A 188 -11.61 5.20 -20.59
N SER A 189 -11.18 3.93 -20.47
CA SER A 189 -10.58 3.12 -21.55
C SER A 189 -9.21 3.60 -22.04
N THR A 190 -8.49 4.45 -21.30
CA THR A 190 -7.08 4.77 -21.62
C THR A 190 -6.11 3.71 -21.09
N ASN A 191 -6.45 2.44 -21.24
CA ASN A 191 -5.71 1.30 -20.68
C ASN A 191 -4.29 1.22 -21.25
N LEU A 192 -3.35 0.81 -20.40
CA LEU A 192 -1.96 0.55 -20.76
C LEU A 192 -1.71 -0.96 -20.71
N HIS A 193 -0.87 -1.47 -21.62
CA HIS A 193 -0.51 -2.88 -21.67
C HIS A 193 0.96 -3.08 -22.02
N GLY A 194 1.49 -4.26 -21.65
CA GLY A 194 2.86 -4.66 -21.97
C GLY A 194 3.89 -3.66 -21.47
N LYS A 195 4.87 -3.28 -22.30
CA LYS A 195 5.99 -2.45 -21.84
C LYS A 195 5.59 -1.05 -21.35
N GLU A 196 4.49 -0.50 -21.86
CA GLU A 196 3.98 0.80 -21.40
C GLU A 196 3.44 0.69 -19.97
N ALA A 197 2.60 -0.31 -19.69
CA ALA A 197 2.12 -0.61 -18.34
C ALA A 197 3.27 -0.93 -17.38
N GLN A 198 4.18 -1.83 -17.80
CA GLN A 198 5.35 -2.18 -17.01
C GLN A 198 6.16 -0.95 -16.58
N THR A 199 6.43 -0.03 -17.52
CA THR A 199 7.23 1.17 -17.24
C THR A 199 6.52 2.08 -16.24
N GLU A 200 5.19 2.19 -16.32
CA GLU A 200 4.42 3.02 -15.40
C GLU A 200 4.32 2.39 -14.01
N ILE A 201 4.08 1.08 -13.91
CA ILE A 201 4.05 0.38 -12.62
C ILE A 201 5.43 0.40 -11.96
N GLU A 202 6.52 0.16 -12.71
CA GLU A 202 7.89 0.27 -12.18
C GLU A 202 8.22 1.68 -11.68
N ARG A 203 7.67 2.72 -12.33
CA ARG A 203 7.78 4.11 -11.83
C ARG A 203 7.06 4.25 -10.49
N ILE A 204 5.81 3.80 -10.41
CA ILE A 204 5.00 3.87 -9.19
C ILE A 204 5.69 3.14 -8.04
N LEU A 205 6.06 1.88 -8.23
CA LEU A 205 6.73 1.04 -7.22
C LEU A 205 8.11 1.56 -6.79
N SER A 206 8.74 2.44 -7.58
CA SER A 206 9.99 3.09 -7.17
C SER A 206 9.79 4.27 -6.20
N GLU A 207 8.56 4.77 -6.11
CA GLU A 207 8.16 5.91 -5.26
C GLU A 207 7.37 5.45 -4.02
N VAL A 208 6.67 4.33 -4.10
CA VAL A 208 5.87 3.76 -3.00
C VAL A 208 6.75 2.90 -2.10
N ILE A 209 6.60 3.09 -0.79
CA ILE A 209 7.26 2.25 0.21
C ILE A 209 6.29 1.15 0.64
N ILE A 210 6.64 -0.10 0.37
CA ILE A 210 5.85 -1.27 0.76
C ILE A 210 6.67 -2.11 1.74
N GLY A 211 6.11 -2.37 2.92
CA GLY A 211 6.78 -3.13 3.96
C GLY A 211 5.94 -3.24 5.23
N LEU A 212 6.19 -4.28 6.01
CA LEU A 212 5.44 -4.51 7.26
C LEU A 212 5.71 -3.45 8.33
N ASP A 213 6.84 -2.74 8.26
CA ASP A 213 7.17 -1.64 9.18
C ASP A 213 6.42 -0.33 8.85
N HIS A 214 5.55 -0.37 7.84
CA HIS A 214 4.65 0.71 7.47
C HIS A 214 3.19 0.39 7.82
N SER A 215 2.43 1.45 8.04
CA SER A 215 1.00 1.36 8.27
C SER A 215 0.21 1.34 6.96
N ILE A 216 -1.03 0.84 7.02
CA ILE A 216 -1.93 0.79 5.86
C ILE A 216 -2.19 2.19 5.31
N SER A 217 -2.44 3.17 6.19
CA SER A 217 -2.68 4.57 5.79
C SER A 217 -1.46 5.19 5.10
N GLU A 218 -0.25 4.91 5.58
CA GLU A 218 0.98 5.41 4.93
C GLU A 218 1.15 4.82 3.52
N MET A 219 1.01 3.50 3.37
CA MET A 219 1.14 2.84 2.07
C MET A 219 0.08 3.33 1.07
N LYS A 220 -1.18 3.44 1.52
CA LYS A 220 -2.28 3.98 0.72
C LYS A 220 -1.99 5.40 0.27
N LYS A 221 -1.61 6.27 1.19
CA LYS A 221 -1.31 7.67 0.89
C LYS A 221 -0.16 7.83 -0.10
N ASP A 222 0.92 7.07 0.08
CA ASP A 222 2.09 7.11 -0.80
C ASP A 222 1.72 6.64 -2.22
N PHE A 223 0.93 5.56 -2.34
CA PHE A 223 0.43 5.08 -3.62
C PHE A 223 -0.46 6.11 -4.31
N LEU A 224 -1.51 6.58 -3.63
CA LEU A 224 -2.47 7.53 -4.21
C LEU A 224 -1.80 8.86 -4.61
N SER A 225 -0.83 9.32 -3.84
CA SER A 225 -0.03 10.51 -4.19
C SER A 225 0.78 10.33 -5.47
N THR A 226 1.22 9.11 -5.77
CA THR A 226 2.06 8.80 -6.94
C THR A 226 1.27 8.80 -8.25
N ILE A 227 -0.05 8.58 -8.14
CA ILE A 227 -1.00 8.57 -9.27
C ILE A 227 -1.94 9.79 -9.28
N ASP A 228 -1.68 10.80 -8.44
CA ASP A 228 -2.46 12.04 -8.32
C ASP A 228 -3.96 11.80 -8.03
N VAL A 229 -4.26 10.84 -7.15
CA VAL A 229 -5.62 10.52 -6.70
C VAL A 229 -5.87 11.06 -5.30
N ASN A 230 -7.04 11.67 -5.09
CA ASN A 230 -7.47 12.11 -3.77
C ASN A 230 -8.06 10.93 -2.97
N GLU A 231 -7.58 10.74 -1.75
CA GLU A 231 -8.05 9.68 -0.85
C GLU A 231 -9.54 9.78 -0.54
N ASP A 232 -10.09 11.00 -0.45
CA ASP A 232 -11.52 11.21 -0.17
C ASP A 232 -12.44 10.61 -1.24
N ASP A 233 -11.92 10.41 -2.46
CA ASP A 233 -12.66 9.86 -3.59
C ASP A 233 -12.63 8.32 -3.61
N ILE A 234 -11.88 7.68 -2.71
CA ILE A 234 -11.73 6.23 -2.65
C ILE A 234 -12.84 5.59 -1.81
N ARG A 235 -13.37 4.49 -2.33
CA ARG A 235 -14.27 3.57 -1.63
C ARG A 235 -13.52 2.31 -1.22
N GLU A 236 -12.73 1.75 -2.12
CA GLU A 236 -12.00 0.50 -1.89
C GLU A 236 -10.57 0.66 -2.38
N TRP A 237 -9.63 0.16 -1.60
CA TRP A 237 -8.21 0.14 -1.87
C TRP A 237 -7.66 -1.21 -1.41
N ASP A 238 -7.30 -2.07 -2.37
CA ASP A 238 -6.73 -3.39 -2.12
C ASP A 238 -5.44 -3.50 -2.92
N PHE A 239 -4.37 -3.97 -2.30
CA PHE A 239 -3.14 -4.29 -3.01
C PHE A 239 -2.54 -5.58 -2.50
N GLU A 240 -1.85 -6.25 -3.40
CA GLU A 240 -1.04 -7.42 -3.15
C GLU A 240 0.34 -7.22 -3.79
N VAL A 241 1.38 -7.64 -3.08
CA VAL A 241 2.73 -7.76 -3.65
C VAL A 241 3.31 -9.12 -3.28
N GLU A 242 3.85 -9.82 -4.27
CA GLU A 242 4.68 -11.01 -4.09
C GLU A 242 6.11 -10.71 -4.53
N TYR A 243 7.07 -11.05 -3.69
CA TYR A 243 8.49 -10.95 -4.00
C TYR A 243 9.03 -12.29 -4.48
N VAL A 244 10.09 -12.27 -5.29
CA VAL A 244 10.81 -13.49 -5.76
C VAL A 244 11.31 -14.39 -4.61
N THR A 245 11.36 -13.88 -3.37
CA THR A 245 11.64 -14.67 -2.16
C THR A 245 10.47 -15.57 -1.73
N GLY A 246 9.30 -15.42 -2.35
CA GLY A 246 8.01 -15.95 -1.93
C GLY A 246 7.41 -15.19 -0.75
N GLU A 247 7.94 -14.01 -0.39
CA GLU A 247 7.29 -13.15 0.60
C GLU A 247 6.09 -12.48 -0.04
N LYS A 248 4.93 -12.49 0.62
CA LYS A 248 3.71 -11.84 0.12
C LYS A 248 3.12 -10.93 1.18
N ILE A 249 2.72 -9.73 0.78
CA ILE A 249 2.01 -8.76 1.61
C ILE A 249 0.75 -8.36 0.84
N GLN A 250 -0.41 -8.48 1.47
CA GLN A 250 -1.67 -7.99 0.95
C GLN A 250 -2.35 -7.13 2.00
N VAL A 251 -3.05 -6.09 1.56
CA VAL A 251 -3.76 -5.16 2.43
C VAL A 251 -5.06 -4.72 1.78
N GLU A 252 -6.16 -4.74 2.54
CA GLU A 252 -7.48 -4.32 2.10
C GLU A 252 -8.00 -3.17 2.98
N HIS A 253 -8.59 -2.14 2.35
CA HIS A 253 -9.40 -1.11 2.98
C HIS A 253 -10.66 -0.79 2.15
N ASP A 254 -11.82 -1.26 2.60
CA ASP A 254 -13.14 -0.96 1.99
C ASP A 254 -13.97 -0.06 2.92
N ILE A 255 -14.39 1.08 2.40
CA ILE A 255 -15.24 2.07 3.05
C ILE A 255 -16.62 2.05 2.38
N ILE A 256 -17.61 1.47 3.05
CA ILE A 256 -19.00 1.55 2.59
C ILE A 256 -19.58 2.94 2.91
N LYS A 257 -19.42 3.90 1.99
CA LYS A 257 -20.12 5.19 2.06
C LYS A 257 -21.61 4.99 1.77
N LYS A 258 -22.47 5.31 2.75
CA LYS A 258 -23.94 5.25 2.64
C LYS A 258 -24.54 6.47 1.95
#